data_AF-A0AA38MPF9-F1
#
_entry.id   AF-A0AA38MPF9-F1
#
_cell.length_a   1.000
_cell.length_b   1.000
_cell.length_c   1.000
_cell.angle_alpha   90.00
_cell.angle_beta   90.00
_cell.angle_gamma   90.00
#
_symmetry.space_group_name_H-M   'P 1'
#
loop_
_entity.id
_entity.type
_entity.pdbx_description
1 polymer ?
#
loop_
_entity_poly.entity_id
_entity_poly.type
_entity_poly.pdbx_seq_one_letter_code
_entity_poly.pdbx_strand_id
1 'polypeptide(L)'
;MDEKTKKGKRTSPTCLYCPKIDDAEHSLFSCPRWSREKQELELYLGGEVNVGNLVEYMLSKAEAWERIQMYMRNIMKKKRGVWKKRVNVNVDLPMKNRNGSGRPRRKGDGF
;
A
#
# COMPACT_ATOMS: atom_id res chain seq x y z
N MET A 1 -30.33 -10.71 -9.63
CA MET A 1 -29.69 -11.25 -8.41
C MET A 1 -28.29 -10.66 -8.35
N ASP A 2 -28.10 -9.67 -7.48
CA ASP A 2 -26.87 -8.85 -7.43
C ASP A 2 -25.69 -9.64 -6.86
N GLU A 3 -24.78 -10.04 -7.76
CA GLU A 3 -23.51 -10.65 -7.39
C GLU A 3 -22.58 -9.57 -6.82
N LYS A 4 -22.66 -9.38 -5.50
CA LYS A 4 -21.78 -8.47 -4.75
C LYS A 4 -20.33 -8.93 -4.90
N THR A 5 -19.58 -8.22 -5.76
CA THR A 5 -18.14 -8.39 -5.96
C THR A 5 -17.41 -8.24 -4.62
N LYS A 6 -16.88 -9.34 -4.07
CA LYS A 6 -16.06 -9.36 -2.86
C LYS A 6 -14.79 -8.52 -3.10
N LYS A 7 -14.77 -7.28 -2.59
CA LYS A 7 -13.53 -6.50 -2.49
C LYS A 7 -12.59 -7.19 -1.50
N GLY A 8 -11.48 -7.73 -1.99
CA GLY A 8 -10.41 -8.26 -1.13
C GLY A 8 -9.95 -7.20 -0.12
N LYS A 9 -10.00 -7.55 1.18
CA LYS A 9 -9.54 -6.69 2.28
C LYS A 9 -8.02 -6.81 2.43
N ARG A 10 -7.35 -5.73 2.87
CA ARG A 10 -5.92 -5.82 3.25
C ARG A 10 -5.79 -6.82 4.39
N THR A 11 -4.86 -7.76 4.26
CA THR A 11 -4.51 -8.72 5.32
C THR A 11 -3.36 -8.22 6.20
N SER A 12 -2.60 -7.23 5.73
CA SER A 12 -1.45 -6.66 6.44
C SER A 12 -1.60 -5.16 6.66
N PRO A 13 -1.30 -4.66 7.89
CA PRO A 13 -1.24 -3.24 8.21
C PRO A 13 0.05 -2.56 7.70
N THR A 14 0.98 -3.31 7.12
CA THR A 14 2.28 -2.78 6.68
C THR A 14 2.16 -2.02 5.36
N CYS A 15 3.01 -1.00 5.20
CA CYS A 15 3.16 -0.22 3.98
C CYS A 15 3.69 -1.12 2.85
N LEU A 16 3.20 -0.88 1.63
CA LEU A 16 3.61 -1.68 0.47
C LEU A 16 5.05 -1.41 0.02
N TYR A 17 5.66 -0.33 0.50
CA TYR A 17 6.92 0.21 0.00
C TYR A 17 8.03 0.26 1.06
N CYS A 18 7.70 0.07 2.34
CA CYS A 18 8.69 0.10 3.43
C CYS A 18 8.15 -0.66 4.67
N PRO A 19 9.01 -1.03 5.64
CA PRO A 19 8.62 -1.86 6.79
C PRO A 19 7.92 -1.07 7.91
N LYS A 20 7.14 -0.03 7.59
CA LYS A 20 6.35 0.77 8.56
C LYS A 20 4.85 0.47 8.45
N ILE A 21 4.09 0.84 9.47
CA ILE A 21 2.63 0.77 9.46
C ILE A 21 2.09 1.74 8.41
N ASP A 22 1.09 1.31 7.64
CA ASP A 22 0.51 2.09 6.55
C ASP A 22 -0.64 2.98 7.00
N ASP A 23 -0.40 3.81 7.99
CA ASP A 23 -1.35 4.83 8.45
C ASP A 23 -1.26 6.12 7.60
N ALA A 24 -2.15 7.07 7.86
CA ALA A 24 -2.21 8.33 7.14
C ALA A 24 -0.94 9.16 7.34
N GLU A 25 -0.41 9.19 8.56
CA GLU A 25 0.77 9.96 8.90
C GLU A 25 2.00 9.46 8.13
N HIS A 26 2.25 8.16 8.20
CA HIS A 26 3.28 7.51 7.42
C HIS A 26 3.11 7.78 5.93
N SER A 27 1.89 7.55 5.40
CA SER A 27 1.61 7.67 3.98
C SER A 27 1.85 9.07 3.42
N LEU A 28 1.60 10.11 4.21
CA LEU A 28 1.62 11.50 3.75
C LEU A 28 2.89 12.24 4.18
N PHE A 29 3.57 11.85 5.26
CA PHE A 29 4.67 12.65 5.80
C PHE A 29 5.99 11.89 5.90
N SER A 30 5.97 10.57 6.08
CA SER A 30 7.19 9.81 6.40
C SER A 30 7.55 8.71 5.41
N CYS A 31 6.69 8.40 4.44
CA CYS A 31 6.94 7.31 3.51
C CYS A 31 8.03 7.70 2.50
N PRO A 32 9.15 6.97 2.42
CA PRO A 32 10.21 7.26 1.46
C PRO A 32 9.75 7.19 0.01
N ARG A 33 8.65 6.46 -0.26
CA ARG A 33 8.08 6.35 -1.60
C ARG A 33 7.56 7.68 -2.15
N TRP A 34 7.08 8.56 -1.26
CA TRP A 34 6.41 9.82 -1.61
C TRP A 34 7.27 11.04 -1.27
N SER A 35 8.56 10.85 -0.98
CA SER A 35 9.49 11.92 -0.60
C SER A 35 9.58 13.00 -1.68
N ARG A 36 9.60 12.60 -2.95
CA ARG A 36 9.66 13.56 -4.07
C ARG A 36 8.39 14.40 -4.15
N GLU A 37 7.22 13.78 -4.09
CA GLU A 37 5.96 14.52 -4.10
C GLU A 37 5.81 15.42 -2.86
N LYS A 38 6.33 15.01 -1.70
CA LYS A 38 6.37 15.83 -0.49
C LYS A 38 7.27 17.04 -0.68
N GLN A 39 8.49 16.83 -1.19
CA GLN A 39 9.45 17.90 -1.45
C GLN A 39 8.90 18.91 -2.49
N GLU A 40 8.24 18.44 -3.54
CA GLU A 40 7.56 19.30 -4.53
C GLU A 40 6.45 20.16 -3.89
N LEU A 41 5.75 19.63 -2.88
CA LEU A 41 4.75 20.37 -2.11
C LEU A 41 5.40 21.39 -1.17
N GLU A 42 6.46 21.00 -0.46
CA GLU A 42 7.21 21.85 0.47
C GLU A 42 7.85 23.04 -0.24
N LEU A 43 8.43 22.81 -1.42
CA LEU A 43 8.96 23.87 -2.28
C LEU A 43 7.88 24.87 -2.70
N TYR A 44 6.67 24.39 -2.97
CA TYR A 44 5.54 25.27 -3.33
C TYR A 44 5.03 26.07 -2.13
N LEU A 45 4.94 25.45 -0.96
CA LEU A 45 4.45 26.08 0.27
C LEU A 45 5.51 26.96 0.96
N GLY A 46 6.78 26.84 0.56
CA GLY A 46 7.89 27.60 1.11
C GLY A 46 8.34 27.11 2.48
N GLY A 47 8.10 25.85 2.82
CA GLY A 47 8.45 25.29 4.13
C GLY A 47 8.16 23.80 4.26
N GLU A 48 8.67 23.20 5.34
CA GLU A 48 8.43 21.79 5.64
C GLU A 48 6.97 21.53 6.00
N VAL A 49 6.41 20.42 5.52
CA VAL A 49 5.04 20.01 5.79
C VAL A 49 5.03 18.83 6.77
N ASN A 50 4.30 18.99 7.87
CA ASN A 50 4.07 17.97 8.90
C ASN A 50 2.61 17.99 9.37
N VAL A 51 2.24 17.08 10.27
CA VAL A 51 0.87 16.94 10.77
C VAL A 51 0.37 18.21 11.48
N GLY A 52 1.26 18.90 12.19
CA GLY A 52 0.90 20.08 12.99
C GLY A 52 0.62 21.33 12.16
N ASN A 53 1.36 21.54 11.07
CA ASN A 53 1.24 22.75 10.26
C ASN A 53 0.44 22.57 8.96
N LEU A 54 0.07 21.34 8.60
CA LEU A 54 -0.67 21.05 7.37
C LEU A 54 -1.97 21.85 7.27
N VAL A 55 -2.75 21.88 8.35
CA VAL A 55 -4.05 22.56 8.37
C VAL A 55 -3.87 24.07 8.26
N GLU A 56 -2.83 24.63 8.88
CA GLU A 56 -2.51 26.06 8.75
C GLU A 56 -2.18 26.42 7.31
N TYR A 57 -1.37 25.61 6.62
CA TYR A 57 -1.11 25.81 5.19
C TYR A 57 -2.39 25.72 4.36
N MET A 58 -3.25 24.74 4.64
CA MET A 58 -4.53 24.58 3.95
C MET A 58 -5.46 25.80 4.12
N LEU A 59 -5.43 26.45 5.29
CA LEU A 59 -6.28 27.62 5.58
C LEU A 59 -5.67 28.95 5.12
N SER A 60 -4.36 28.97 4.82
CA SER A 60 -3.66 30.20 4.43
C SER A 60 -4.15 30.80 3.12
N LYS A 61 -4.37 29.96 2.09
CA LYS A 61 -4.73 30.35 0.72
C LYS A 61 -5.50 29.23 0.02
N ALA A 62 -6.40 29.58 -0.89
CA ALA A 62 -7.16 28.61 -1.67
C ALA A 62 -6.25 27.74 -2.54
N GLU A 63 -5.19 28.31 -3.11
CA GLU A 63 -4.25 27.58 -3.95
C GLU A 63 -3.42 26.57 -3.13
N ALA A 64 -3.09 26.92 -1.89
CA ALA A 64 -2.41 26.01 -0.96
C ALA A 64 -3.30 24.81 -0.62
N TRP A 65 -4.59 25.07 -0.32
CA TRP A 65 -5.59 24.02 -0.14
C TRP A 65 -5.65 23.07 -1.34
N GLU A 66 -5.80 23.61 -2.55
CA GLU A 66 -5.90 22.81 -3.78
C GLU A 66 -4.65 21.96 -4.03
N ARG A 67 -3.46 22.55 -3.80
CA ARG A 67 -2.19 21.86 -3.98
C ARG A 67 -2.05 20.70 -3.00
N ILE A 68 -2.36 20.92 -1.73
CA ILE A 68 -2.34 19.90 -0.68
C ILE A 68 -3.37 18.79 -0.98
N GLN A 69 -4.58 19.17 -1.37
CA GLN A 69 -5.63 18.23 -1.73
C GLN A 69 -5.23 17.36 -2.93
N MET A 70 -4.58 17.94 -3.94
CA MET A 70 -4.09 17.20 -5.10
C MET A 70 -2.97 16.22 -4.72
N TYR A 71 -2.04 16.65 -3.88
CA TYR A 71 -0.97 15.82 -3.33
C TYR A 71 -1.54 14.56 -2.63
N MET A 72 -2.45 14.76 -1.67
CA MET A 72 -3.08 13.65 -0.93
C MET A 72 -3.88 12.72 -1.86
N ARG A 73 -4.67 13.27 -2.78
CA ARG A 73 -5.44 12.49 -3.76
C ARG A 73 -4.53 11.63 -4.63
N ASN A 74 -3.39 12.16 -5.07
CA ASN A 74 -2.45 11.42 -5.90
C ASN A 74 -1.83 10.23 -5.16
N ILE A 75 -1.40 10.42 -3.91
CA ILE A 75 -0.89 9.32 -3.07
C ILE A 75 -1.95 8.23 -2.91
N MET A 76 -3.18 8.61 -2.53
CA MET A 76 -4.27 7.66 -2.32
C MET A 76 -4.66 6.92 -3.60
N LYS A 77 -4.71 7.62 -4.74
CA LYS A 77 -4.99 7.03 -6.05
C LYS A 77 -3.93 6.00 -6.45
N LYS A 78 -2.64 6.35 -6.32
CA LYS A 78 -1.53 5.45 -6.65
C LYS A 78 -1.52 4.23 -5.74
N LYS A 79 -1.70 4.40 -4.42
CA LYS A 79 -1.81 3.29 -3.46
C LYS A 79 -2.96 2.35 -3.81
N ARG A 80 -4.15 2.89 -4.09
CA ARG A 80 -5.33 2.09 -4.49
C ARG A 80 -5.08 1.31 -5.79
N GLY A 81 -4.39 1.91 -6.76
CA GLY A 81 -4.02 1.24 -8.02
C GLY A 81 -3.13 0.02 -7.79
N VAL A 82 -2.12 0.15 -6.92
CA VAL A 82 -1.23 -0.97 -6.58
C VAL A 82 -1.98 -2.05 -5.79
N TRP A 83 -2.82 -1.65 -4.84
CA TRP A 83 -3.67 -2.58 -4.09
C TRP A 83 -4.58 -3.40 -5.00
N LYS A 84 -5.28 -2.76 -5.94
CA LYS A 84 -6.13 -3.45 -6.92
C LYS A 84 -5.37 -4.53 -7.68
N LYS A 85 -4.16 -4.23 -8.13
CA LYS A 85 -3.31 -5.22 -8.82
C LYS A 85 -2.93 -6.37 -7.90
N ARG A 86 -2.47 -6.09 -6.67
CA ARG A 86 -2.01 -7.12 -5.71
C ARG A 86 -3.11 -8.05 -5.21
N VAL A 87 -4.32 -7.54 -4.94
CA VAL A 87 -5.45 -8.40 -4.56
C VAL A 87 -5.88 -9.30 -5.71
N ASN A 88 -5.75 -8.84 -6.96
CA ASN A 88 -6.03 -9.65 -8.14
C ASN A 88 -4.98 -10.75 -8.36
N VAL A 89 -3.74 -10.61 -7.88
CA VAL A 89 -2.73 -11.68 -7.93
C VAL A 89 -2.86 -12.65 -6.74
N ASN A 90 -3.44 -12.21 -5.61
CA ASN A 90 -3.53 -13.01 -4.38
C ASN A 90 -4.82 -13.87 -4.30
N VAL A 91 -5.66 -13.87 -5.33
CA VAL A 91 -6.85 -14.75 -5.43
C VAL A 91 -6.59 -16.02 -6.25
N ASP A 92 -5.41 -16.17 -6.86
CA ASP A 92 -5.09 -17.28 -7.79
C ASP A 92 -4.01 -18.26 -7.28
N LEU A 93 -3.60 -18.21 -6.01
CA LEU A 93 -2.70 -19.23 -5.46
C LEU A 93 -3.49 -20.26 -4.66
N PRO A 94 -3.78 -21.46 -5.23
CA PRO A 94 -4.27 -22.57 -4.43
C PRO A 94 -3.24 -22.90 -3.35
N MET A 95 -3.68 -23.00 -2.10
CA MET A 95 -2.88 -23.58 -1.02
C MET A 95 -2.34 -24.93 -1.50
N LYS A 96 -1.01 -25.03 -1.73
CA LYS A 96 -0.37 -26.32 -2.00
C LYS A 96 -0.57 -27.20 -0.77
N ASN A 97 -1.51 -28.14 -0.88
CA ASN A 97 -1.84 -29.12 0.13
C ASN A 97 -0.60 -29.99 0.39
N ARG A 98 0.05 -29.85 1.55
CA ARG A 98 1.14 -30.74 1.98
C ARG A 98 0.55 -31.94 2.72
N ASN A 99 -0.21 -32.78 2.01
CA ASN A 99 -0.66 -34.04 2.57
C ASN A 99 0.05 -35.22 1.89
N GLY A 100 0.96 -35.81 2.68
CA GLY A 100 1.56 -37.15 2.62
C GLY A 100 1.44 -37.99 1.36
N SER A 101 2.59 -38.37 0.82
CA SER A 101 2.76 -39.65 0.14
C SER A 101 4.08 -40.28 0.59
N GLY A 102 3.96 -41.51 1.10
CA GLY A 102 4.97 -42.19 1.88
C GLY A 102 6.26 -42.53 1.12
N ARG A 103 7.29 -42.74 1.93
CA ARG A 103 8.57 -43.34 1.55
C ARG A 103 8.32 -44.80 1.09
N PRO A 104 8.67 -45.21 -0.13
CA PRO A 104 8.58 -46.62 -0.50
C PRO A 104 9.63 -47.43 0.26
N ARG A 105 9.20 -48.51 0.92
CA ARG A 105 10.07 -49.54 1.48
C ARG A 105 10.50 -50.51 0.37
N ARG A 106 11.74 -50.97 0.50
CA ARG A 106 12.54 -51.81 -0.42
C ARG A 106 11.84 -53.07 -0.94
N LYS A 107 12.24 -53.51 -2.15
CA LYS A 107 12.55 -54.92 -2.42
C LYS A 107 13.96 -55.00 -2.97
N GLY A 108 14.79 -55.84 -2.34
CA GLY A 108 15.97 -56.37 -2.97
C GLY A 108 15.61 -57.72 -3.57
N ASP A 109 16.30 -58.09 -4.64
CA ASP A 109 16.49 -59.45 -5.10
C ASP A 109 17.89 -59.49 -5.73
N GLY A 110 18.72 -60.42 -5.27
CA GLY A 110 20.02 -60.71 -5.84
C GLY A 110 19.95 -61.90 -6.79
N PHE A 111 20.77 -61.87 -7.83
CA PHE A 111 21.77 -62.88 -8.20
C PHE A 111 22.67 -62.28 -9.28
#